data_AF-A0A7Z2PNJ6-F1
#
_entry.id   AF-A0A7Z2PNJ6-F1
#
_cell.length_a   1.000
_cell.length_b   1.000
_cell.length_c   1.000
_cell.angle_alpha   90.00
_cell.angle_beta   90.00
_cell.angle_gamma   90.00
#
_symmetry.space_group_name_H-M   'P 1'
#
loop_
_entity.id
_entity.type
_entity.pdbx_description
1 polymer ?
#
loop_
_entity_poly.entity_id
_entity_poly.type
_entity_poly.pdbx_seq_one_letter_code
_entity_poly.pdbx_strand_id
1 'polypeptide(L)'
;MSEHQIKDPAPADEAEPKPRRARKPVGWSMIVIGALVAVCAGLVWRRDGIDGVLKILTHDLWLFGEIMPRVLAGCLLGAFIAEILPHEKVSRSLGPESGLKGLLIGTAFGAILPGGPFTAYPVAAALLTVGADFGATIAMVVSWTLIGYGRAVAWELPILGTEFTLWRAVISLPIPVLAGALGRFVYVRMYPKKTSEPPS
;
A
#
# COMPACT_ATOMS: atom_id res chain seq x y z
N MET A 1 3.35 58.83 -16.37
CA MET A 1 1.88 58.81 -16.32
C MET A 1 1.39 58.12 -17.58
N SER A 2 1.03 56.84 -17.44
CA SER A 2 0.29 56.08 -18.45
C SER A 2 -0.65 55.17 -17.66
N GLU A 3 -1.89 55.61 -17.49
CA GLU A 3 -2.99 54.83 -16.93
C GLU A 3 -3.17 53.56 -17.76
N HIS A 4 -3.15 52.40 -17.11
CA HIS A 4 -3.66 51.17 -17.71
C HIS A 4 -4.77 50.62 -16.82
N GLN A 5 -5.97 50.61 -17.40
CA GLN A 5 -7.27 50.30 -16.82
C GLN A 5 -7.26 49.09 -15.89
N ILE A 6 -7.85 49.31 -14.71
CA ILE A 6 -8.41 48.26 -13.85
C ILE A 6 -9.58 47.64 -14.61
N LYS A 7 -9.44 46.36 -14.97
CA LYS A 7 -10.55 45.54 -15.48
C LYS A 7 -11.01 44.65 -14.33
N ASP A 8 -12.19 44.96 -13.79
CA ASP A 8 -12.87 44.09 -12.83
C ASP A 8 -13.01 42.67 -13.37
N PRO A 9 -12.89 41.63 -12.53
CA PRO A 9 -12.88 40.25 -12.96
C PRO A 9 -14.28 39.87 -13.47
N ALA A 10 -14.32 39.22 -14.63
CA ALA A 10 -15.51 38.54 -15.11
C ALA A 10 -15.97 37.51 -14.05
N PRO A 11 -17.29 37.39 -13.80
CA PRO A 11 -17.81 36.47 -12.80
C PRO A 11 -17.42 35.03 -13.15
N ALA A 12 -17.14 34.27 -12.10
CA ALA A 12 -16.78 32.86 -12.10
C ALA A 12 -17.42 32.09 -13.26
N ASP A 13 -16.64 31.84 -14.31
CA ASP A 13 -16.96 30.78 -15.24
C ASP A 13 -16.69 29.48 -14.48
N GLU A 14 -17.80 28.91 -14.05
CA GLU A 14 -17.96 27.67 -13.34
C GLU A 14 -16.92 26.67 -13.84
N ALA A 15 -15.96 26.30 -12.98
CA ALA A 15 -15.05 25.21 -13.27
C ALA A 15 -15.89 23.93 -13.38
N GLU A 16 -16.33 23.64 -14.62
CA GLU A 16 -17.09 22.46 -14.96
C GLU A 16 -16.41 21.23 -14.32
N PRO A 17 -17.19 20.38 -13.63
CA PRO A 17 -16.64 19.22 -12.98
C PRO A 17 -16.05 18.30 -14.05
N LYS A 18 -14.72 18.28 -14.13
CA LYS A 18 -13.95 17.45 -15.07
C LYS A 18 -14.56 16.04 -15.10
N PRO A 19 -15.10 15.57 -16.24
CA PRO A 19 -15.88 14.34 -16.28
C PRO A 19 -15.03 13.20 -15.75
N ARG A 20 -15.53 12.55 -14.69
CA ARG A 20 -14.94 11.33 -14.14
C ARG A 20 -14.82 10.35 -15.30
N ARG A 21 -13.61 10.14 -15.82
CA ARG A 21 -13.35 9.17 -16.89
C ARG A 21 -13.99 7.85 -16.47
N ALA A 22 -15.04 7.46 -17.19
CA ALA A 22 -15.69 6.18 -16.98
C ALA A 22 -14.61 5.10 -17.05
N ARG A 23 -14.31 4.45 -15.91
CA ARG A 23 -13.42 3.30 -15.90
C ARG A 23 -14.05 2.28 -16.85
N LYS A 24 -13.32 1.89 -17.90
CA LYS A 24 -13.76 0.82 -18.79
C LYS A 24 -14.04 -0.42 -17.92
N PRO A 25 -15.19 -1.08 -18.07
CA PRO A 25 -15.58 -2.19 -17.20
C PRO A 25 -14.63 -3.40 -17.32
N VAL A 26 -13.88 -3.49 -18.43
CA VAL A 26 -12.87 -4.53 -18.67
C VAL A 26 -11.54 -3.86 -18.96
N GLY A 27 -10.60 -3.99 -18.02
CA GLY A 27 -9.21 -3.57 -18.20
C GLY A 27 -8.43 -4.56 -19.07
N TRP A 28 -7.37 -4.09 -19.72
CA TRP A 28 -6.46 -4.95 -20.50
C TRP A 28 -5.90 -6.12 -19.66
N SER A 29 -5.64 -5.88 -18.37
CA SER A 29 -5.24 -6.91 -17.42
C SER A 29 -6.25 -8.05 -17.31
N MET A 30 -7.55 -7.74 -17.29
CA MET A 30 -8.62 -8.73 -17.16
C MET A 30 -8.74 -9.61 -18.40
N ILE A 31 -8.50 -9.03 -19.58
CA ILE A 31 -8.44 -9.77 -20.85
C ILE A 31 -7.23 -10.71 -20.87
N VAL A 32 -6.05 -10.20 -20.49
CA VAL A 32 -4.82 -10.98 -20.44
C VAL A 32 -4.94 -12.15 -19.46
N ILE A 33 -5.47 -11.89 -18.26
CA ILE A 33 -5.68 -12.92 -17.24
C ILE A 33 -6.69 -13.96 -17.75
N GLY A 34 -7.82 -13.51 -18.33
CA GLY A 34 -8.83 -14.43 -18.88
C GLY A 34 -8.28 -15.31 -19.99
N ALA A 35 -7.47 -14.76 -20.89
CA ALA A 35 -6.81 -15.51 -21.95
C ALA A 35 -5.83 -16.55 -21.37
N LEU A 36 -5.02 -16.16 -20.39
CA LEU A 36 -4.08 -17.07 -19.73
C LEU A 36 -4.82 -18.25 -19.04
N VAL A 37 -5.90 -17.95 -18.32
CA VAL A 37 -6.73 -18.97 -17.66
C VAL A 37 -7.34 -19.92 -18.69
N ALA A 38 -7.86 -19.41 -19.81
CA ALA A 38 -8.42 -20.24 -20.87
C ALA A 38 -7.37 -21.15 -21.52
N VAL A 39 -6.14 -20.65 -21.74
CA VAL A 39 -5.02 -21.45 -22.25
C VAL A 39 -4.63 -22.55 -21.25
N CYS A 40 -4.47 -22.22 -19.98
CA CYS A 40 -4.16 -23.20 -18.94
C CYS A 40 -5.25 -24.28 -18.82
N ALA A 41 -6.52 -23.87 -18.79
CA ALA A 41 -7.65 -24.79 -18.75
C ALA A 41 -7.69 -25.70 -19.99
N GLY A 42 -7.43 -25.14 -21.18
CA GLY A 42 -7.34 -25.91 -22.42
C GLY A 42 -6.17 -26.91 -22.42
N LEU A 43 -5.00 -26.54 -21.89
CA LEU A 43 -3.84 -27.43 -21.77
C LEU A 43 -4.11 -28.57 -20.79
N VAL A 44 -4.71 -28.28 -19.64
CA VAL A 44 -5.11 -29.30 -18.66
C VAL A 44 -6.17 -30.23 -19.25
N TRP A 45 -7.17 -29.68 -19.93
CA TRP A 45 -8.21 -30.49 -20.56
C TRP A 45 -7.63 -31.44 -21.61
N ARG A 46 -6.64 -30.98 -22.39
CA ARG A 46 -5.93 -31.84 -23.36
C ARG A 46 -5.06 -32.92 -22.72
N ARG A 47 -4.55 -32.69 -21.51
CA ARG A 47 -3.63 -33.60 -20.80
C ARG A 47 -4.36 -34.62 -19.93
N ASP A 48 -5.26 -34.15 -19.08
CA ASP A 48 -5.86 -34.89 -17.98
C ASP A 48 -7.40 -34.93 -18.05
N GLY A 49 -7.99 -34.42 -19.16
CA GLY A 49 -9.43 -34.44 -19.36
C GLY A 49 -10.19 -33.44 -18.48
N ILE A 50 -11.52 -33.61 -18.41
CA ILE A 50 -12.42 -32.80 -17.58
C ILE A 50 -12.14 -33.03 -16.08
N ASP A 51 -11.73 -34.24 -15.70
CA ASP A 51 -11.43 -34.59 -14.31
C ASP A 51 -10.22 -33.81 -13.78
N GLY A 52 -9.19 -33.62 -14.62
CA GLY A 52 -8.04 -32.77 -14.29
C GLY A 52 -8.44 -31.31 -14.04
N VAL A 53 -9.30 -30.76 -14.90
CA VAL A 53 -9.80 -29.37 -14.76
C VAL A 53 -10.63 -29.21 -13.49
N LEU A 54 -11.56 -30.14 -13.22
CA LEU A 54 -12.40 -30.10 -12.03
C LEU A 54 -11.58 -30.26 -10.75
N LYS A 55 -10.57 -31.12 -10.75
CA LYS A 55 -9.68 -31.31 -9.59
C LYS A 55 -8.87 -30.04 -9.29
N ILE A 56 -8.33 -29.38 -10.30
CA ILE A 56 -7.63 -28.10 -10.11
C ILE A 56 -8.61 -27.02 -9.64
N LEU A 57 -9.78 -26.92 -10.26
CA LEU A 57 -10.78 -25.92 -9.89
C LEU A 57 -11.24 -26.09 -8.43
N THR A 58 -11.51 -27.32 -8.01
CA THR A 58 -11.91 -27.63 -6.62
C THR A 58 -10.78 -27.35 -5.63
N HIS A 59 -9.54 -27.66 -5.99
CA HIS A 59 -8.38 -27.31 -5.18
C HIS A 59 -8.20 -25.79 -5.06
N ASP A 60 -8.34 -25.05 -6.16
CA ASP A 60 -8.26 -23.59 -6.18
C ASP A 60 -9.38 -22.97 -5.35
N LEU A 61 -10.60 -23.51 -5.44
CA LEU A 61 -11.76 -23.04 -4.68
C LEU A 61 -11.60 -23.33 -3.18
N TRP A 62 -11.02 -24.48 -2.83
CA TRP A 62 -10.66 -24.80 -1.44
C TRP A 62 -9.61 -23.82 -0.90
N LEU A 63 -8.55 -23.58 -1.67
CA LEU A 63 -7.48 -22.65 -1.30
C LEU A 63 -7.99 -21.22 -1.14
N PHE A 64 -8.90 -20.81 -2.03
CA PHE A 64 -9.62 -19.54 -1.94
C PHE A 64 -10.45 -19.46 -0.65
N GLY A 65 -11.18 -20.52 -0.33
CA GLY A 65 -11.94 -20.67 0.92
C GLY A 65 -11.08 -20.58 2.18
N GLU A 66 -9.83 -21.08 2.15
CA GLU A 66 -8.89 -20.94 3.28
C GLU A 66 -8.28 -19.54 3.40
N ILE A 67 -8.02 -18.88 2.28
CA ILE A 67 -7.40 -17.54 2.26
C ILE A 67 -8.42 -16.47 2.63
N MET A 68 -9.68 -16.62 2.20
CA MET A 68 -10.72 -15.61 2.40
C MET A 68 -10.89 -15.17 3.87
N PRO A 69 -11.00 -16.07 4.87
CA PRO A 69 -11.07 -15.69 6.27
C PRO A 69 -9.81 -14.97 6.75
N ARG A 70 -8.61 -15.36 6.27
CA ARG A 70 -7.34 -14.73 6.65
C ARG A 70 -7.26 -13.29 6.14
N VAL A 71 -7.72 -13.06 4.91
CA VAL A 71 -7.82 -11.72 4.31
C VAL A 71 -8.83 -10.87 5.07
N LEU A 72 -10.02 -11.41 5.34
CA LEU A 72 -11.06 -10.71 6.11
C LEU A 72 -10.55 -10.33 7.51
N ALA A 73 -9.89 -11.26 8.21
CA ALA A 73 -9.28 -10.99 9.52
C ALA A 73 -8.20 -9.89 9.44
N GLY A 74 -7.36 -9.91 8.41
CA GLY A 74 -6.35 -8.87 8.20
C GLY A 74 -6.93 -7.49 7.88
N CYS A 75 -7.99 -7.44 7.06
CA CYS A 75 -8.74 -6.23 6.79
C CYS A 75 -9.42 -5.69 8.06
N LEU A 76 -10.04 -6.57 8.85
CA LEU A 76 -10.69 -6.21 10.11
C LEU A 76 -9.68 -5.64 11.12
N LEU A 77 -8.50 -6.28 11.26
CA LEU A 77 -7.40 -5.76 12.07
C LEU A 77 -6.93 -4.39 11.57
N GLY A 78 -6.76 -4.23 10.26
CA GLY A 78 -6.42 -2.94 9.66
C GLY A 78 -7.44 -1.85 9.97
N ALA A 79 -8.73 -2.18 9.90
CA ALA A 79 -9.82 -1.27 10.25
C ALA A 79 -9.81 -0.89 11.73
N PHE A 80 -9.64 -1.87 12.64
CA PHE A 80 -9.54 -1.60 14.07
C PHE A 80 -8.32 -0.76 14.44
N ILE A 81 -7.16 -1.04 13.82
CA ILE A 81 -5.94 -0.25 14.04
C ILE A 81 -6.17 1.20 13.60
N ALA A 82 -6.82 1.41 12.45
CA ALA A 82 -7.15 2.76 11.98
C ALA A 82 -8.16 3.48 12.86
N GLU A 83 -9.15 2.78 13.41
CA GLU A 83 -10.12 3.37 14.35
C GLU A 83 -9.49 3.70 15.71
N ILE A 84 -8.61 2.83 16.21
CA ILE A 84 -7.92 3.01 17.50
C ILE A 84 -6.88 4.14 17.43
N LEU A 85 -6.28 4.36 16.26
CA LEU A 85 -5.28 5.41 16.06
C LEU A 85 -5.98 6.77 15.83
N PRO A 86 -5.91 7.71 16.79
CA PRO A 86 -6.54 9.01 16.61
C PRO A 86 -5.94 9.74 15.40
N HIS A 87 -6.80 10.31 14.55
CA HIS A 87 -6.37 11.09 13.38
C HIS A 87 -5.36 12.18 13.76
N GLU A 88 -5.48 12.83 14.93
CA GLU A 88 -4.49 13.82 15.36
C GLU A 88 -3.11 13.20 15.67
N LYS A 89 -3.07 11.98 16.24
CA LYS A 89 -1.80 11.31 16.57
C LYS A 89 -1.08 10.82 15.31
N VAL A 90 -1.84 10.29 14.34
CA VAL A 90 -1.30 9.82 13.07
C VAL A 90 -0.84 11.00 12.22
N SER A 91 -1.65 12.05 12.07
CA SER A 91 -1.25 13.23 11.29
C SER A 91 -0.06 13.96 11.90
N ARG A 92 0.05 14.03 13.23
CA ARG A 92 1.22 14.64 13.90
C ARG A 92 2.49 13.79 13.81
N SER A 93 2.36 12.46 13.85
CA SER A 93 3.51 11.55 13.97
C SER A 93 3.95 10.92 12.66
N LEU A 94 3.01 10.63 11.76
CA LEU A 94 3.23 10.04 10.44
C LEU A 94 2.74 10.94 9.30
N GLY A 95 2.18 12.13 9.55
CA GLY A 95 1.65 12.96 8.48
C GLY A 95 2.72 13.59 7.59
N PRO A 96 2.32 14.31 6.53
CA PRO A 96 3.24 14.91 5.57
C PRO A 96 4.26 15.85 6.22
N GLU A 97 3.91 16.51 7.32
CA GLU A 97 4.83 17.41 8.03
C GLU A 97 5.82 16.70 8.97
N SER A 98 5.62 15.41 9.27
CA SER A 98 6.50 14.67 10.20
C SER A 98 7.91 14.43 9.67
N GLY A 99 8.17 14.68 8.38
CA GLY A 99 9.52 14.56 7.79
C GLY A 99 10.18 13.21 8.12
N LEU A 100 11.46 13.28 8.52
CA LEU A 100 12.25 12.11 8.94
C LEU A 100 11.65 11.35 10.13
N LYS A 101 10.97 12.05 11.06
CA LYS A 101 10.34 11.42 12.23
C LYS A 101 9.23 10.46 11.80
N GLY A 102 8.45 10.82 10.78
CA GLY A 102 7.41 9.96 10.23
C GLY A 102 7.97 8.68 9.60
N LEU A 103 9.12 8.79 8.90
CA LEU A 103 9.78 7.64 8.29
C LEU A 103 10.33 6.66 9.34
N LEU A 104 10.93 7.18 10.43
CA LEU A 104 11.42 6.36 11.53
C LEU A 104 10.29 5.65 12.26
N ILE A 105 9.18 6.35 12.54
CA ILE A 105 8.00 5.75 13.18
C ILE A 105 7.37 4.70 12.26
N GLY A 106 7.22 4.99 10.96
CA GLY A 106 6.75 4.02 9.97
C GLY A 106 7.64 2.78 9.93
N THR A 107 8.96 2.96 9.93
CA THR A 107 9.94 1.86 9.98
C THR A 107 9.78 1.02 11.24
N ALA A 108 9.69 1.65 12.41
CA ALA A 108 9.51 0.93 13.68
C ALA A 108 8.18 0.16 13.71
N PHE A 109 7.10 0.79 13.24
CA PHE A 109 5.79 0.15 13.17
C PHE A 109 5.80 -1.06 12.23
N GLY A 110 6.41 -0.93 11.04
CA GLY A 110 6.57 -2.04 10.11
C GLY A 110 7.41 -3.20 10.65
N ALA A 111 8.46 -2.89 11.42
CA ALA A 111 9.31 -3.91 12.03
C ALA A 111 8.55 -4.75 13.07
N ILE A 112 7.69 -4.12 13.86
CA ILE A 112 6.92 -4.77 14.93
C ILE A 112 5.68 -5.47 14.38
N LEU A 113 5.12 -4.99 13.25
CA LEU A 113 3.86 -5.47 12.70
C LEU A 113 3.90 -6.99 12.43
N PRO A 114 3.15 -7.80 13.18
CA PRO A 114 3.08 -9.22 12.94
C PRO A 114 2.09 -9.53 11.79
N GLY A 115 2.30 -10.66 11.15
CA GLY A 115 1.39 -11.20 10.14
C GLY A 115 1.93 -11.14 8.71
N GLY A 116 1.13 -11.67 7.79
CA GLY A 116 1.46 -11.81 6.39
C GLY A 116 1.10 -10.58 5.54
N PRO A 117 1.27 -10.65 4.22
CA PRO A 117 0.87 -9.56 3.32
C PRO A 117 -0.62 -9.19 3.47
N PHE A 118 -1.46 -10.17 3.80
CA PHE A 118 -2.90 -9.99 4.02
C PHE A 118 -3.26 -9.14 5.25
N THR A 119 -2.33 -8.90 6.18
CA THR A 119 -2.51 -7.96 7.30
C THR A 119 -1.78 -6.64 7.04
N ALA A 120 -0.55 -6.70 6.51
CA ALA A 120 0.29 -5.54 6.31
C ALA A 120 -0.29 -4.53 5.30
N TYR A 121 -0.82 -5.01 4.16
CA TYR A 121 -1.37 -4.11 3.13
C TYR A 121 -2.67 -3.41 3.55
N PRO A 122 -3.66 -4.09 4.17
CA PRO A 122 -4.82 -3.39 4.70
C PRO A 122 -4.47 -2.35 5.76
N VAL A 123 -3.53 -2.65 6.67
CA VAL A 123 -3.04 -1.69 7.66
C VAL A 123 -2.39 -0.47 6.98
N ALA A 124 -1.55 -0.71 5.96
CA ALA A 124 -0.94 0.36 5.16
C ALA A 124 -1.99 1.25 4.49
N ALA A 125 -3.01 0.64 3.88
CA ALA A 125 -4.11 1.35 3.24
C ALA A 125 -4.89 2.18 4.27
N ALA A 126 -5.17 1.61 5.44
CA ALA A 126 -5.90 2.29 6.48
C ALA A 126 -5.11 3.50 7.04
N LEU A 127 -3.81 3.37 7.26
CA LEU A 127 -2.94 4.49 7.63
C LEU A 127 -2.96 5.63 6.60
N LEU A 128 -2.93 5.30 5.30
CA LEU A 128 -3.06 6.30 4.25
C LEU A 128 -4.42 7.02 4.30
N THR A 129 -5.51 6.30 4.56
CA THR A 129 -6.84 6.93 4.70
C THR A 129 -6.96 7.84 5.93
N VAL A 130 -6.22 7.55 7.00
CA VAL A 130 -6.21 8.34 8.25
C VAL A 130 -5.30 9.57 8.15
N GLY A 131 -4.50 9.68 7.08
CA GLY A 131 -3.66 10.85 6.79
C GLY A 131 -2.17 10.65 6.97
N ALA A 132 -1.69 9.41 7.03
CA ALA A 132 -0.26 9.11 7.01
C ALA A 132 0.38 9.53 5.67
N ASP A 133 1.62 9.99 5.74
CA ASP A 133 2.46 10.32 4.59
C ASP A 133 2.75 9.06 3.76
N PHE A 134 2.72 9.21 2.44
CA PHE A 134 3.06 8.11 1.51
C PHE A 134 4.45 7.54 1.77
N GLY A 135 5.43 8.39 2.10
CA GLY A 135 6.78 7.95 2.44
C GLY A 135 6.83 7.14 3.73
N ALA A 136 6.09 7.56 4.76
CA ALA A 136 6.01 6.81 6.02
C ALA A 136 5.37 5.42 5.82
N THR A 137 4.32 5.33 4.99
CA THR A 137 3.70 4.04 4.64
C THR A 137 4.62 3.15 3.82
N ILE A 138 5.38 3.71 2.87
CA ILE A 138 6.40 2.96 2.11
C ILE A 138 7.49 2.45 3.06
N ALA A 139 8.00 3.30 3.94
CA ALA A 139 8.99 2.90 4.95
C ALA A 139 8.46 1.76 5.84
N MET A 140 7.19 1.83 6.23
CA MET A 140 6.53 0.77 6.99
C MET A 140 6.49 -0.56 6.23
N VAL A 141 6.00 -0.55 4.98
CA VAL A 141 5.90 -1.78 4.17
C VAL A 141 7.29 -2.38 3.91
N VAL A 142 8.26 -1.54 3.56
CA VAL A 142 9.65 -2.00 3.32
C VAL A 142 10.25 -2.56 4.61
N SER A 143 10.06 -1.88 5.75
CA SER A 143 10.54 -2.37 7.05
C SER A 143 9.90 -3.70 7.44
N TRP A 144 8.60 -3.86 7.20
CA TRP A 144 7.91 -5.14 7.41
C TRP A 144 8.51 -6.26 6.55
N THR A 145 8.84 -5.99 5.28
CA THR A 145 9.47 -6.99 4.40
C THR A 145 10.92 -7.32 4.75
N LEU A 146 11.69 -6.31 5.17
CA LEU A 146 13.13 -6.45 5.46
C LEU A 146 13.36 -6.94 6.88
N ILE A 147 12.82 -6.25 7.89
CA ILE A 147 13.11 -6.54 9.29
C ILE A 147 12.17 -7.62 9.79
N GLY A 148 10.85 -7.41 9.64
CA GLY A 148 9.79 -8.35 10.00
C GLY A 148 10.08 -9.16 11.26
N TYR A 149 9.98 -8.54 12.45
CA TYR A 149 10.41 -9.13 13.73
C TYR A 149 9.89 -10.55 13.95
N GLY A 150 8.61 -10.80 13.61
CA GLY A 150 8.02 -12.14 13.71
C GLY A 150 8.72 -13.19 12.84
N ARG A 151 9.17 -12.83 11.62
CA ARG A 151 9.94 -13.74 10.76
C ARG A 151 11.37 -13.90 11.26
N ALA A 152 12.03 -12.81 11.62
CA ALA A 152 13.41 -12.84 12.10
C ALA A 152 13.55 -13.73 13.35
N VAL A 153 12.62 -13.62 14.29
CA VAL A 153 12.66 -14.42 15.52
C VAL A 153 12.17 -15.85 15.31
N ALA A 154 11.09 -16.07 14.57
CA ALA A 154 10.53 -17.42 14.42
C ALA A 154 11.35 -18.32 13.48
N TRP A 155 11.99 -17.74 12.46
CA TRP A 155 12.64 -18.52 11.40
C TRP A 155 14.14 -18.25 11.28
N GLU A 156 14.60 -17.01 11.39
CA GLU A 156 16.02 -16.71 11.16
C GLU A 156 16.89 -17.04 12.37
N LEU A 157 16.43 -16.72 13.58
CA LEU A 157 17.15 -17.02 14.82
C LEU A 157 17.43 -18.54 15.00
N PRO A 158 16.46 -19.45 14.80
CA PRO A 158 16.70 -20.89 14.93
C PRO A 158 17.55 -21.50 13.82
N ILE A 159 17.46 -20.95 12.59
CA ILE A 159 18.08 -21.54 11.40
C ILE A 159 19.48 -20.96 11.13
N LEU A 160 19.65 -19.65 11.30
CA LEU A 160 20.83 -18.88 10.89
C LEU A 160 21.64 -18.33 12.09
N GLY A 161 21.09 -18.38 13.29
CA GLY A 161 21.73 -17.92 14.51
C GLY A 161 21.53 -16.43 14.80
N THR A 162 21.88 -16.05 16.03
CA THR A 162 21.71 -14.69 16.58
C THR A 162 22.59 -13.67 15.88
N GLU A 163 23.87 -13.99 15.63
CA GLU A 163 24.83 -13.05 15.03
C GLU A 163 24.40 -12.62 13.62
N PHE A 164 24.02 -13.59 12.78
CA PHE A 164 23.54 -13.30 11.42
C PHE A 164 22.28 -12.43 11.45
N THR A 165 21.30 -12.80 12.28
CA THR A 165 20.03 -12.09 12.38
C THR A 165 20.24 -10.63 12.84
N LEU A 166 21.15 -10.41 13.79
CA LEU A 166 21.45 -9.08 14.32
C LEU A 166 22.15 -8.20 13.26
N TRP A 167 23.21 -8.70 12.62
CA TRP A 167 23.91 -7.96 11.57
C TRP A 167 23.00 -7.63 10.40
N ARG A 168 22.17 -8.58 9.99
CA ARG A 168 21.17 -8.38 8.95
C ARG A 168 20.18 -7.27 9.33
N ALA A 169 19.66 -7.27 10.56
CA ALA A 169 18.74 -6.24 11.03
C ALA A 169 19.39 -4.85 11.05
N VAL A 170 20.64 -4.74 11.52
CA VAL A 170 21.39 -3.47 11.57
C VAL A 170 21.65 -2.92 10.16
N ILE A 171 22.10 -3.77 9.23
CA ILE A 171 22.37 -3.37 7.84
C ILE A 171 21.06 -3.03 7.10
N SER A 172 19.96 -3.70 7.46
CA SER A 172 18.65 -3.48 6.84
C SER A 172 17.95 -2.22 7.36
N LEU A 173 18.22 -1.76 8.58
CA LEU A 173 17.57 -0.61 9.22
C LEU A 173 17.56 0.69 8.37
N PRO A 174 18.65 1.10 7.68
CA PRO A 174 18.64 2.31 6.86
C PRO A 174 17.79 2.19 5.59
N ILE A 175 17.60 0.98 5.05
CA ILE A 175 16.95 0.78 3.74
C ILE A 175 15.47 1.23 3.75
N PRO A 176 14.62 0.85 4.73
CA PRO A 176 13.25 1.35 4.81
C PRO A 176 13.14 2.86 4.86
N VAL A 177 14.04 3.52 5.60
CA VAL A 177 14.07 4.98 5.72
C VAL A 177 14.43 5.61 4.37
N LEU A 178 15.45 5.10 3.68
CA LEU A 178 15.83 5.57 2.35
C LEU A 178 14.71 5.35 1.32
N ALA A 179 14.06 4.18 1.34
CA ALA A 179 12.96 3.86 0.45
C ALA A 179 11.75 4.76 0.70
N GLY A 180 11.41 5.04 1.97
CA GLY A 180 10.36 6.00 2.32
C GLY A 180 10.69 7.42 1.90
N ALA A 181 11.94 7.85 2.06
CA ALA A 181 12.38 9.18 1.65
C ALA A 181 12.32 9.35 0.12
N LEU A 182 12.76 8.35 -0.62
CA LEU A 182 12.66 8.32 -2.08
C LEU A 182 11.19 8.30 -2.53
N GLY A 183 10.36 7.46 -1.90
CA GLY A 183 8.93 7.38 -2.18
C GLY A 183 8.23 8.71 -1.97
N ARG A 184 8.54 9.40 -0.87
CA ARG A 184 8.05 10.76 -0.60
C ARG A 184 8.52 11.76 -1.64
N PHE A 185 9.80 11.74 -2.00
CA PHE A 185 10.37 12.63 -3.01
C PHE A 185 9.66 12.47 -4.37
N VAL A 186 9.48 11.23 -4.82
CA VAL A 186 8.76 10.91 -6.07
C VAL A 186 7.29 11.32 -5.97
N TYR A 187 6.63 11.06 -4.84
CA TYR A 187 5.24 11.40 -4.64
C TYR A 187 4.99 12.91 -4.73
N VAL A 188 5.79 13.71 -4.02
CA VAL A 188 5.71 15.19 -4.07
C VAL A 188 5.94 15.71 -5.50
N ARG A 189 6.83 15.06 -6.26
CA ARG A 189 7.15 15.45 -7.64
C ARG A 189 6.05 15.11 -8.65
N MET A 190 5.34 14.00 -8.43
CA MET A 190 4.26 13.51 -9.30
C MET A 190 2.88 14.09 -8.95
N TYR A 191 2.64 14.38 -7.68
CA TYR A 191 1.37 14.91 -7.16
C TYR A 191 1.59 16.21 -6.36
N PRO A 192 2.01 17.31 -7.00
CA PRO A 192 2.13 18.59 -6.32
C PRO A 192 0.75 19.00 -5.78
N LYS A 193 0.66 19.31 -4.47
CA LYS A 193 -0.53 19.91 -3.85
C LYS A 193 -0.94 21.12 -4.69
N LYS A 194 -2.17 21.13 -5.23
CA LYS A 194 -2.82 22.39 -5.61
C LYS A 194 -2.96 23.18 -4.31
N THR A 195 -2.18 24.24 -4.15
CA THR A 195 -2.34 25.22 -3.08
C THR A 195 -3.75 25.81 -3.20
N SER A 196 -4.64 25.41 -2.29
CA SER A 196 -5.86 26.15 -2.01
C SER A 196 -5.45 27.45 -1.30
N GLU A 197 -5.55 28.55 -2.02
CA GLU A 197 -5.41 29.92 -1.51
C GLU A 197 -6.46 30.16 -0.41
N PRO A 198 -6.12 30.76 0.74
CA PRO A 198 -7.09 31.04 1.80
C PRO A 198 -8.05 32.16 1.36
N PRO A 199 -9.36 32.06 1.64
CA PRO A 199 -10.29 33.15 1.38
C PRO A 199 -10.01 34.31 2.34
N SER A 200 -9.68 35.47 1.78
CA SER A 200 -9.60 36.77 2.45
C SER A 200 -10.99 37.31 2.78
#